data_AF-A0ABD2R2N1-F1
#
_entry.id   AF-A0ABD2R2N1-F1
#
_cell.length_a   1.000
_cell.length_b   1.000
_cell.length_c   1.000
_cell.angle_alpha   90.00
_cell.angle_beta   90.00
_cell.angle_gamma   90.00
#
_symmetry.space_group_name_H-M   'P 1'
#
loop_
_entity.id
_entity.type
_entity.pdbx_description
1 polymer ?
#
loop_
_entity_poly.entity_id
_entity_poly.type
_entity_poly.pdbx_seq_one_letter_code
_entity_poly.pdbx_strand_id
1 'polypeptide(L)'
;MEMCAGMFKGGITQSVRPKVERQPTMAMRNLLSFCIFSLLALVDLFALTRAAIPAKRFYAPFNRTSFPPDFVFGASSAAYQIEGEALKGGRGPSIWDTFTRQHPEKIIDASTADVVVDFYHRYKEDIRLLKQVGLRAFRMSISWSRILPYGKVSKGVNPEGIKFYNDVFNELIANGITPFVTLFHWDTPQALEDEYKGFLSSKIAKDYGDYVDICFKEFGDRVKYWITLNEPFSYSVNGYTKGTFAPGRCSKYVGNCTEGNSATEPYIVAHNLLLAHATAVKIYREKYQKSQKGQIGVTLVTHMFVPKMNTPQGLKAPLRALDFMLGWFLDPITYGGEHESYGRASTPKIHS
;
A
#
# COMPACT_ATOMS: atom_id res chain seq x y z
N MET A 1 96.95 -31.98 -61.02
CA MET A 1 97.78 -32.91 -61.82
C MET A 1 97.03 -33.18 -63.10
N GLU A 2 97.78 -33.10 -64.19
CA GLU A 2 97.41 -33.06 -65.60
C GLU A 2 96.46 -34.17 -66.10
N MET A 3 95.64 -33.77 -67.08
CA MET A 3 95.39 -34.43 -68.39
C MET A 3 94.66 -35.80 -68.39
N CYS A 4 93.86 -36.18 -69.39
CA CYS A 4 93.79 -35.73 -70.78
C CYS A 4 92.47 -36.17 -71.47
N ALA A 5 92.12 -35.45 -72.55
CA ALA A 5 91.47 -35.86 -73.82
C ALA A 5 90.10 -36.56 -73.77
N GLY A 6 89.03 -36.02 -74.38
CA GLY A 6 88.76 -35.97 -75.84
C GLY A 6 87.83 -37.15 -76.21
N MET A 7 86.80 -37.12 -77.06
CA MET A 7 86.44 -36.33 -78.24
C MET A 7 84.97 -36.65 -78.66
N PHE A 8 84.25 -35.64 -79.16
CA PHE A 8 83.36 -35.61 -80.35
C PHE A 8 82.07 -36.47 -80.57
N LYS A 9 80.98 -35.75 -80.93
CA LYS A 9 80.13 -35.77 -82.16
C LYS A 9 78.60 -35.93 -82.00
N GLY A 10 77.88 -34.98 -82.64
CA GLY A 10 76.55 -35.12 -83.28
C GLY A 10 75.34 -35.08 -82.34
N GLY A 11 74.20 -34.42 -82.58
CA GLY A 11 73.65 -33.69 -83.73
C GLY A 11 72.12 -33.80 -83.71
N ILE A 12 71.43 -32.67 -83.87
CA ILE A 12 70.13 -32.49 -84.56
C ILE A 12 68.78 -32.64 -83.80
N THR A 13 67.88 -31.67 -84.14
CA THR A 13 66.39 -31.61 -84.15
C THR A 13 65.57 -31.09 -82.96
N GLN A 14 64.90 -29.96 -83.20
CA GLN A 14 63.72 -29.46 -82.50
C GLN A 14 62.45 -30.21 -82.92
N SER A 15 61.55 -30.46 -81.97
CA SER A 15 60.17 -30.90 -82.16
C SER A 15 59.25 -30.07 -81.26
N VAL A 16 58.35 -29.30 -81.86
CA VAL A 16 57.23 -28.62 -81.18
C VAL A 16 56.07 -29.61 -81.07
N ARG A 17 55.58 -29.85 -79.84
CA ARG A 17 54.35 -30.63 -79.54
C ARG A 17 53.22 -29.69 -79.09
N PRO A 18 51.94 -30.04 -79.32
CA PRO A 18 50.79 -29.13 -79.11
C PRO A 18 50.41 -28.95 -77.64
N LYS A 19 49.83 -27.78 -77.31
CA LYS A 19 49.24 -27.45 -76.01
C LYS A 19 48.09 -28.40 -75.67
N VAL A 20 48.23 -29.16 -74.59
CA VAL A 20 47.15 -29.94 -73.98
C VAL A 20 46.37 -29.03 -73.03
N GLU A 21 45.12 -28.73 -73.38
CA GLU A 21 44.17 -28.03 -72.52
C GLU A 21 43.67 -29.02 -71.45
N ARG A 22 44.17 -28.89 -70.21
CA ARG A 22 43.81 -29.80 -69.11
C ARG A 22 42.41 -29.49 -68.61
N GLN A 23 41.48 -30.44 -68.76
CA GLN A 23 40.20 -30.37 -68.07
C GLN A 23 40.40 -30.46 -66.54
N PRO A 24 39.67 -29.69 -65.74
CA PRO A 24 39.74 -29.76 -64.28
C PRO A 24 39.48 -31.19 -63.78
N THR A 25 40.33 -31.68 -62.89
CA THR A 25 40.12 -32.97 -62.24
C THR A 25 38.84 -32.95 -61.41
N MET A 26 38.19 -34.10 -61.21
CA MET A 26 36.93 -34.22 -60.45
C MET A 26 37.02 -33.55 -59.06
N ALA A 27 38.19 -33.63 -58.41
CA ALA A 27 38.48 -32.96 -57.15
C ALA A 27 38.40 -31.42 -57.26
N MET A 28 38.89 -30.84 -58.36
CA MET A 28 38.87 -29.40 -58.60
C MET A 28 37.46 -28.89 -58.91
N ARG A 29 36.62 -29.69 -59.59
CA ARG A 29 35.19 -29.39 -59.77
C ARG A 29 34.43 -29.43 -58.45
N ASN A 30 34.68 -30.44 -57.62
CA ASN A 30 34.05 -30.56 -56.30
C ASN A 30 34.47 -29.42 -55.36
N LEU A 31 35.73 -28.99 -55.41
CA LEU A 31 36.21 -27.84 -54.64
C LEU A 31 35.54 -26.54 -55.09
N LEU A 32 35.42 -26.32 -56.41
CA LEU A 32 34.76 -25.13 -56.95
C LEU A 32 33.26 -25.11 -56.57
N SER A 33 32.58 -26.24 -56.68
CA SER A 33 31.19 -26.37 -56.23
C SER A 33 31.05 -26.12 -54.73
N PHE A 34 31.95 -26.67 -53.91
CA PHE A 34 31.95 -26.43 -52.47
C PHE A 34 32.18 -24.95 -52.14
N CYS A 35 33.09 -24.27 -52.84
CA CYS A 35 33.30 -22.84 -52.69
C CYS A 35 32.06 -22.03 -53.08
N ILE A 36 31.39 -22.37 -54.18
CA ILE A 36 30.17 -21.68 -54.62
C ILE A 36 29.03 -21.90 -53.62
N PHE A 37 28.82 -23.13 -53.16
CA PHE A 37 27.81 -23.41 -52.12
C PHE A 37 28.12 -22.70 -50.81
N SER A 38 29.38 -22.66 -50.41
CA SER A 38 29.82 -21.93 -49.21
C SER A 38 29.60 -20.42 -49.36
N LEU A 39 29.86 -19.88 -50.55
CA LEU A 39 29.65 -18.45 -50.84
C LEU A 39 28.15 -18.11 -50.84
N LEU A 40 27.31 -18.95 -51.45
CA LEU A 40 25.86 -18.78 -51.44
C LEU A 40 25.29 -18.89 -50.03
N ALA A 41 25.74 -19.87 -49.24
CA ALA A 41 25.36 -20.01 -47.84
C ALA A 41 25.79 -18.78 -47.00
N LEU A 42 26.96 -18.19 -47.29
CA LEU A 42 27.42 -16.94 -46.68
C LEU A 42 26.53 -15.76 -47.08
N VAL A 43 26.18 -15.63 -48.36
CA VAL A 43 25.30 -14.56 -48.84
C VAL A 43 23.90 -14.67 -48.21
N ASP A 44 23.34 -15.88 -48.11
CA ASP A 44 22.07 -16.13 -47.43
C ASP A 44 22.15 -15.81 -45.93
N LEU A 45 23.28 -16.14 -45.28
CA LEU A 45 23.51 -15.80 -43.87
C LEU A 45 23.56 -14.29 -43.65
N PHE A 46 24.19 -13.53 -44.56
CA PHE A 46 24.20 -12.06 -44.51
C PHE A 46 22.84 -11.45 -44.89
N ALA A 47 22.07 -12.07 -45.78
CA ALA A 47 20.72 -11.62 -46.14
C ALA A 47 19.70 -11.83 -44.99
N LEU A 48 19.91 -12.86 -44.16
CA LEU A 48 19.11 -13.13 -42.95
C LEU A 48 19.47 -12.21 -41.77
N THR A 49 20.64 -11.59 -41.78
CA THR A 49 20.97 -10.53 -40.82
C THR A 49 20.30 -9.22 -41.21
N ARG A 50 18.99 -9.08 -40.94
CA ARG A 50 18.42 -7.74 -40.75
C ARG A 50 19.19 -7.11 -39.60
N ALA A 51 19.89 -5.99 -39.86
CA ALA A 51 20.41 -5.16 -38.79
C ALA A 51 19.27 -4.92 -37.80
N ALA A 52 19.43 -5.36 -36.55
CA ALA A 52 18.44 -5.14 -35.52
C ALA A 52 18.21 -3.62 -35.45
N ILE A 53 17.03 -3.15 -35.86
CA ILE A 53 16.64 -1.76 -35.66
C ILE A 53 16.75 -1.55 -34.15
N PRO A 54 17.64 -0.67 -33.66
CA PRO A 54 17.73 -0.43 -32.23
C PRO A 54 16.33 0.00 -31.79
N ALA A 55 15.74 -0.78 -30.87
CA ALA A 55 14.43 -0.46 -30.34
C ALA A 55 14.49 1.00 -29.88
N LYS A 56 13.67 1.87 -30.49
CA LYS A 56 13.47 3.22 -29.97
C LYS A 56 12.93 3.05 -28.56
N ARG A 57 13.81 3.09 -27.55
CA ARG A 57 13.41 3.16 -26.15
C ARG A 57 12.73 4.51 -26.01
N PHE A 58 11.40 4.50 -26.08
CA PHE A 58 10.59 5.63 -25.63
C PHE A 58 10.80 5.76 -24.13
N TYR A 59 11.75 6.62 -23.74
CA TYR A 59 11.79 7.16 -22.39
C TYR A 59 10.68 8.20 -22.31
N ALA A 60 9.45 7.77 -22.08
CA ALA A 60 8.45 8.68 -21.56
C ALA A 60 8.98 9.17 -20.19
N PRO A 61 9.20 10.47 -19.98
CA PRO A 61 9.69 10.95 -18.70
C PRO A 61 8.64 10.61 -17.64
N PHE A 62 8.97 9.69 -16.73
CA PHE A 62 8.07 9.33 -15.63
C PHE A 62 8.12 10.43 -14.58
N ASN A 63 7.13 11.30 -14.61
CA ASN A 63 6.99 12.41 -13.68
C ASN A 63 5.50 12.71 -13.45
N ARG A 64 5.20 13.71 -12.62
CA ARG A 64 3.82 14.08 -12.27
C ARG A 64 2.90 14.37 -13.47
N THR A 65 3.43 14.75 -14.63
CA THR A 65 2.63 15.00 -15.85
C THR A 65 2.09 13.73 -16.49
N SER A 66 2.56 12.56 -16.04
CA SER A 66 1.99 11.26 -16.44
C SER A 66 0.65 10.94 -15.75
N PHE A 67 0.24 11.77 -14.78
CA PHE A 67 -1.00 11.63 -14.02
C PHE A 67 -1.97 12.78 -14.37
N PRO A 68 -3.28 12.63 -14.09
CA PRO A 68 -4.23 13.72 -14.24
C PRO A 68 -3.74 15.03 -13.55
N PRO A 69 -4.02 16.21 -14.13
CA PRO A 69 -3.51 17.48 -13.59
C PRO A 69 -3.90 17.77 -12.12
N ASP A 70 -5.02 17.21 -11.69
CA ASP A 70 -5.60 17.31 -10.36
C ASP A 70 -5.19 16.15 -9.42
N PHE A 71 -4.34 15.23 -9.87
CA PHE A 71 -3.84 14.14 -9.04
C PHE A 71 -3.04 14.68 -7.83
N VAL A 72 -3.36 14.15 -6.66
CA VAL A 72 -2.77 14.59 -5.38
C VAL A 72 -1.75 13.56 -4.90
N PHE A 73 -0.47 13.95 -4.89
CA PHE A 73 0.59 13.20 -4.21
C PHE A 73 0.75 13.71 -2.78
N GLY A 74 0.84 12.78 -1.83
CA GLY A 74 0.97 13.08 -0.41
C GLY A 74 1.68 11.99 0.38
N ALA A 75 1.92 12.28 1.66
CA ALA A 75 2.40 11.32 2.66
C ALA A 75 1.30 11.08 3.71
N SER A 76 1.42 10.00 4.50
CA SER A 76 0.45 9.61 5.52
C SER A 76 1.10 9.34 6.87
N SER A 77 0.35 9.57 7.95
CA SER A 77 0.72 9.28 9.34
C SER A 77 -0.51 8.93 10.19
N ALA A 78 -0.28 8.55 11.44
CA ALA A 78 -1.30 8.35 12.47
C ALA A 78 -0.83 8.90 13.81
N ALA A 79 -1.76 9.43 14.59
CA ALA A 79 -1.49 10.15 15.83
C ALA A 79 -0.60 9.36 16.79
N TYR A 80 -1.01 8.15 17.18
CA TYR A 80 -0.22 7.32 18.10
C TYR A 80 1.16 6.93 17.55
N GLN A 81 1.34 6.90 16.22
CA GLN A 81 2.60 6.51 15.60
C GLN A 81 3.62 7.65 15.51
N ILE A 82 3.18 8.92 15.56
CA ILE A 82 4.08 10.07 15.33
C ILE A 82 4.02 11.18 16.38
N GLU A 83 2.91 11.36 17.11
CA GLU A 83 2.73 12.53 17.96
C GLU A 83 3.64 12.55 19.18
N GLY A 84 3.62 11.48 19.98
CA GLY A 84 4.20 11.50 21.31
C GLY A 84 3.37 12.37 22.27
N GLU A 85 4.03 12.94 23.28
CA GLU A 85 3.41 13.71 24.36
C GLU A 85 2.19 12.96 24.95
N ALA A 86 2.40 11.67 25.25
CA ALA A 86 1.32 10.76 25.62
C ALA A 86 0.72 11.04 27.02
N LEU A 87 1.52 11.60 27.92
CA LEU A 87 1.23 11.76 29.35
C LEU A 87 1.00 13.22 29.79
N LYS A 88 0.98 14.16 28.84
CA LYS A 88 0.95 15.61 29.09
C LYS A 88 -0.05 16.29 28.15
N GLY A 89 -0.19 17.61 28.30
CA GLY A 89 -1.07 18.42 27.46
C GLY A 89 -2.56 18.08 27.58
N GLY A 90 -2.97 17.58 28.76
CA GLY A 90 -4.35 17.18 29.06
C GLY A 90 -4.85 15.91 28.34
N ARG A 91 -4.01 15.21 27.57
CA ARG A 91 -4.38 13.97 26.88
C ARG A 91 -4.64 12.83 27.87
N GLY A 92 -5.71 12.07 27.64
CA GLY A 92 -5.98 10.80 28.34
C GLY A 92 -5.33 9.59 27.65
N PRO A 93 -5.17 8.46 28.34
CA PRO A 93 -4.60 7.25 27.74
C PRO A 93 -5.53 6.66 26.66
N SER A 94 -4.94 6.14 25.59
CA SER A 94 -5.63 5.28 24.62
C SER A 94 -5.43 3.80 24.95
N ILE A 95 -6.12 2.91 24.25
CA ILE A 95 -5.90 1.46 24.39
C ILE A 95 -4.47 1.04 24.03
N TRP A 96 -3.80 1.78 23.14
CA TRP A 96 -2.41 1.50 22.78
C TRP A 96 -1.42 1.91 23.87
N ASP A 97 -1.71 3.00 24.59
CA ASP A 97 -0.96 3.40 25.79
C ASP A 97 -0.95 2.29 26.82
N THR A 98 -2.11 1.69 27.07
CA THR A 98 -2.26 0.59 28.01
C THR A 98 -1.60 -0.68 27.50
N PHE A 99 -1.86 -1.04 26.23
CA PHE A 99 -1.38 -2.27 25.63
C PHE A 99 0.15 -2.34 25.59
N THR A 100 0.84 -1.28 25.14
CA THR A 100 2.31 -1.27 25.07
C THR A 100 2.98 -1.36 26.44
N ARG A 101 2.37 -0.77 27.48
CA ARG A 101 2.88 -0.81 28.86
C ARG A 101 2.59 -2.13 29.57
N GLN A 102 1.42 -2.72 29.35
CA GLN A 102 1.00 -3.96 30.00
C GLN A 102 1.52 -5.21 29.28
N HIS A 103 1.74 -5.11 27.97
CA HIS A 103 2.19 -6.20 27.11
C HIS A 103 3.44 -5.82 26.30
N PRO A 104 4.56 -5.41 26.95
CA PRO A 104 5.78 -5.06 26.24
C PRO A 104 6.32 -6.22 25.39
N GLU A 105 6.04 -7.47 25.77
CA GLU A 105 6.40 -8.67 25.02
C GLU A 105 5.69 -8.80 23.67
N LYS A 106 4.59 -8.06 23.46
CA LYS A 106 3.87 -8.02 22.17
C LYS A 106 4.41 -6.96 21.22
N ILE A 107 5.36 -6.14 21.68
CA ILE A 107 6.08 -5.17 20.86
C ILE A 107 7.50 -5.70 20.65
N ILE A 108 7.95 -5.77 19.38
CA ILE A 108 9.20 -6.46 19.01
C ILE A 108 10.42 -5.99 19.82
N ASP A 109 10.49 -4.69 20.10
CA ASP A 109 11.57 -4.03 20.83
C ASP A 109 11.12 -3.50 22.21
N ALA A 110 9.93 -3.88 22.67
CA ALA A 110 9.30 -3.39 23.90
C ALA A 110 9.13 -1.85 23.98
N SER A 111 9.19 -1.14 22.84
CA SER A 111 9.00 0.31 22.79
C SER A 111 7.56 0.73 23.09
N THR A 112 7.39 1.94 23.61
CA THR A 112 6.09 2.62 23.72
C THR A 112 6.04 3.85 22.81
N ALA A 113 4.86 4.47 22.68
CA ALA A 113 4.70 5.69 21.91
C ALA A 113 4.70 6.98 22.76
N ASP A 114 5.40 6.98 23.90
CA ASP A 114 5.39 8.12 24.82
C ASP A 114 5.98 9.39 24.16
N VAL A 115 6.96 9.21 23.27
CA VAL A 115 7.66 10.30 22.54
C VAL A 115 7.65 10.10 21.02
N VAL A 116 7.91 8.88 20.51
CA VAL A 116 8.06 8.56 19.07
C VAL A 116 8.99 9.54 18.33
N VAL A 117 8.56 10.13 17.21
CA VAL A 117 9.31 11.17 16.48
C VAL A 117 9.02 12.59 16.98
N ASP A 118 8.21 12.71 18.03
CA ASP A 118 7.83 13.95 18.71
C ASP A 118 7.15 14.98 17.80
N PHE A 119 6.25 14.53 16.92
CA PHE A 119 5.51 15.42 16.02
C PHE A 119 4.67 16.45 16.79
N TYR A 120 4.26 16.14 18.03
CA TYR A 120 3.51 17.08 18.88
C TYR A 120 4.24 18.42 19.04
N HIS A 121 5.57 18.39 19.22
CA HIS A 121 6.39 19.60 19.31
C HIS A 121 7.03 20.00 17.98
N ARG A 122 7.26 19.04 17.08
CA ARG A 122 8.11 19.22 15.87
C ARG A 122 7.34 19.29 14.56
N TYR A 123 6.01 19.41 14.61
CA TYR A 123 5.18 19.42 13.40
C TYR A 123 5.60 20.50 12.37
N LYS A 124 6.15 21.63 12.81
CA LYS A 124 6.61 22.70 11.90
C LYS A 124 7.80 22.26 11.06
N GLU A 125 8.75 21.55 11.66
CA GLU A 125 9.90 20.96 10.96
C GLU A 125 9.43 19.90 9.97
N ASP A 126 8.55 19.00 10.40
CA ASP A 126 8.07 17.90 9.55
C ASP A 126 7.23 18.43 8.37
N ILE A 127 6.40 19.44 8.58
CA ILE A 127 5.63 20.09 7.51
C ILE A 127 6.56 20.81 6.51
N ARG A 128 7.64 21.41 6.99
CA ARG A 128 8.67 22.01 6.12
C ARG A 128 9.31 20.94 5.22
N LEU A 129 9.58 19.74 5.74
CA LEU A 129 10.11 18.62 4.96
C LEU A 129 9.11 18.16 3.90
N LEU A 130 7.82 18.03 4.24
CA LEU A 130 6.77 17.68 3.26
C LEU A 130 6.73 18.67 2.09
N LYS A 131 6.86 19.97 2.38
CA LYS A 131 6.93 21.02 1.37
C LYS A 131 8.20 20.95 0.52
N GLN A 132 9.36 20.67 1.13
CA GLN A 132 10.63 20.52 0.40
C GLN A 132 10.60 19.35 -0.60
N VAL A 133 9.95 18.24 -0.24
CA VAL A 133 9.71 17.11 -1.16
C VAL A 133 8.73 17.48 -2.29
N GLY A 134 7.91 18.50 -2.10
CA GLY A 134 6.91 18.96 -3.07
C GLY A 134 5.57 18.24 -2.97
N LEU A 135 5.25 17.65 -1.81
CA LEU A 135 3.97 17.00 -1.55
C LEU A 135 2.85 18.04 -1.42
N ARG A 136 1.64 17.69 -1.90
CA ARG A 136 0.47 18.59 -1.90
C ARG A 136 -0.58 18.20 -0.88
N ALA A 137 -0.46 17.02 -0.27
CA ALA A 137 -1.34 16.57 0.78
C ALA A 137 -0.58 15.87 1.89
N PHE A 138 -1.12 15.96 3.09
CA PHE A 138 -0.69 15.18 4.24
C PHE A 138 -1.92 14.54 4.87
N ARG A 139 -1.92 13.21 4.88
CA ARG A 139 -2.90 12.45 5.62
C ARG A 139 -2.41 12.24 7.05
N MET A 140 -3.22 12.61 8.03
CA MET A 140 -2.91 12.38 9.44
C MET A 140 -4.19 12.03 10.20
N SER A 141 -4.06 11.42 11.38
CA SER A 141 -5.22 11.21 12.25
C SER A 141 -5.27 12.20 13.40
N ILE A 142 -6.48 12.39 13.95
CA ILE A 142 -6.69 13.07 15.23
C ILE A 142 -6.71 12.00 16.32
N SER A 143 -6.05 12.26 17.44
CA SER A 143 -6.11 11.38 18.60
C SER A 143 -7.38 11.63 19.41
N TRP A 144 -8.26 10.64 19.47
CA TRP A 144 -9.52 10.76 20.20
C TRP A 144 -9.25 11.06 21.68
N SER A 145 -8.32 10.34 22.32
CA SER A 145 -8.00 10.56 23.72
C SER A 145 -7.28 11.90 24.00
N ARG A 146 -6.77 12.58 22.96
CA ARG A 146 -6.23 13.95 23.08
C ARG A 146 -7.35 14.99 23.03
N ILE A 147 -8.41 14.77 22.25
CA ILE A 147 -9.57 15.68 22.19
C ILE A 147 -10.52 15.46 23.37
N LEU A 148 -10.82 14.20 23.68
CA LEU A 148 -11.69 13.77 24.78
C LEU A 148 -10.91 12.81 25.69
N PRO A 149 -10.26 13.28 26.76
CA PRO A 149 -9.42 12.46 27.63
C PRO A 149 -10.13 11.26 28.25
N TYR A 150 -11.44 11.39 28.51
CA TYR A 150 -12.30 10.33 29.02
C TYR A 150 -13.23 9.75 27.95
N GLY A 151 -12.96 10.04 26.67
CA GLY A 151 -13.71 9.59 25.49
C GLY A 151 -15.10 10.19 25.28
N LYS A 152 -15.75 10.70 26.34
CA LYS A 152 -17.08 11.31 26.29
C LYS A 152 -17.04 12.83 26.41
N VAL A 153 -17.87 13.51 25.62
CA VAL A 153 -18.04 14.98 25.68
C VAL A 153 -18.51 15.45 27.06
N SER A 154 -19.37 14.67 27.73
CA SER A 154 -19.88 14.98 29.07
C SER A 154 -18.81 15.02 30.16
N LYS A 155 -17.60 14.51 29.88
CA LYS A 155 -16.45 14.51 30.79
C LYS A 155 -15.43 15.60 30.46
N GLY A 156 -15.74 16.47 29.50
CA GLY A 156 -14.92 17.62 29.12
C GLY A 156 -14.13 17.40 27.84
N VAL A 157 -13.99 18.49 27.08
CA VAL A 157 -13.12 18.61 25.90
C VAL A 157 -11.80 19.18 26.36
N ASN A 158 -10.69 18.66 25.83
CA ASN A 158 -9.37 19.20 26.09
C ASN A 158 -9.05 20.35 25.13
N PRO A 159 -9.05 21.63 25.58
CA PRO A 159 -8.78 22.77 24.71
C PRO A 159 -7.34 22.78 24.16
N GLU A 160 -6.38 22.20 24.88
CA GLU A 160 -4.99 22.11 24.43
C GLU A 160 -4.84 21.13 23.25
N GLY A 161 -5.57 20.01 23.27
CA GLY A 161 -5.67 19.09 22.15
C GLY A 161 -6.29 19.76 20.91
N ILE A 162 -7.38 20.53 21.10
CA ILE A 162 -7.99 21.32 20.01
C ILE A 162 -7.01 22.34 19.45
N LYS A 163 -6.27 23.04 20.32
CA LYS A 163 -5.27 24.02 19.90
C LYS A 163 -4.16 23.37 19.07
N PHE A 164 -3.65 22.21 19.50
CA PHE A 164 -2.61 21.48 18.78
C PHE A 164 -3.02 21.17 17.33
N TYR A 165 -4.18 20.54 17.10
CA TYR A 165 -4.61 20.24 15.73
C TYR A 165 -4.94 21.49 14.92
N ASN A 166 -5.47 22.54 15.54
CA ASN A 166 -5.65 23.83 14.87
C ASN A 166 -4.30 24.38 14.37
N ASP A 167 -3.28 24.38 15.21
CA ASP A 167 -1.95 24.87 14.85
C ASP A 167 -1.32 24.03 13.71
N VAL A 168 -1.44 22.69 13.77
CA VAL A 168 -0.97 21.79 12.71
C VAL A 168 -1.69 22.04 11.39
N PHE A 169 -3.02 22.13 11.40
CA PHE A 169 -3.79 22.34 10.17
C PHE A 169 -3.54 23.73 9.57
N ASN A 170 -3.38 24.76 10.41
CA ASN A 170 -2.99 26.08 9.96
C ASN A 170 -1.60 26.06 9.30
N GLU A 171 -0.64 25.37 9.90
CA GLU A 171 0.73 25.25 9.36
C GLU A 171 0.76 24.48 8.03
N LEU A 172 -0.01 23.40 7.89
CA LEU A 172 -0.16 22.66 6.63
C LEU A 172 -0.68 23.57 5.52
N ILE A 173 -1.76 24.31 5.79
CA ILE A 173 -2.39 25.20 4.82
C ILE A 173 -1.48 26.37 4.45
N ALA A 174 -0.79 26.96 5.42
CA ALA A 174 0.21 28.01 5.18
C ALA A 174 1.35 27.53 4.27
N ASN A 175 1.63 26.23 4.25
CA ASN A 175 2.62 25.61 3.39
C ASN A 175 2.07 25.04 2.07
N GLY A 176 0.79 25.28 1.77
CA GLY A 176 0.14 24.81 0.54
C GLY A 176 -0.13 23.29 0.53
N ILE A 177 -0.17 22.66 1.70
CA ILE A 177 -0.40 21.23 1.88
C ILE A 177 -1.83 21.02 2.38
N THR A 178 -2.57 20.18 1.68
CA THR A 178 -3.98 19.90 1.99
C THR A 178 -4.07 18.82 3.07
N PRO A 179 -4.74 19.08 4.22
CA PRO A 179 -4.96 18.08 5.24
C PRO A 179 -6.01 17.05 4.80
N PHE A 180 -5.66 15.76 4.87
CA PHE A 180 -6.57 14.62 4.76
C PHE A 180 -6.69 13.97 6.13
N VAL A 181 -7.83 14.17 6.81
CA VAL A 181 -7.91 13.89 8.25
C VAL A 181 -8.65 12.60 8.52
N THR A 182 -7.97 11.67 9.18
CA THR A 182 -8.53 10.42 9.70
C THR A 182 -9.05 10.64 11.11
N LEU A 183 -10.34 10.40 11.34
CA LEU A 183 -10.99 10.65 12.62
C LEU A 183 -10.66 9.57 13.65
N PHE A 184 -10.52 8.32 13.20
CA PHE A 184 -10.12 7.20 14.06
C PHE A 184 -9.01 6.36 13.42
N HIS A 185 -7.90 6.24 14.13
CA HIS A 185 -6.79 5.37 13.76
C HIS A 185 -6.36 4.51 14.95
N TRP A 186 -7.31 3.68 15.40
CA TRP A 186 -7.12 2.59 16.36
C TRP A 186 -6.85 3.01 17.80
N ASP A 187 -6.89 4.30 18.11
CA ASP A 187 -6.49 4.87 19.39
C ASP A 187 -7.68 5.21 20.30
N THR A 188 -8.60 4.25 20.46
CA THR A 188 -9.76 4.35 21.35
C THR A 188 -9.33 4.82 22.74
N PRO A 189 -9.99 5.82 23.35
CA PRO A 189 -9.70 6.23 24.73
C PRO A 189 -9.88 5.05 25.69
N GLN A 190 -8.89 4.80 26.55
CA GLN A 190 -8.92 3.68 27.49
C GLN A 190 -10.15 3.74 28.41
N ALA A 191 -10.62 4.95 28.75
CA ALA A 191 -11.84 5.14 29.54
C ALA A 191 -13.08 4.46 28.93
N LEU A 192 -13.20 4.41 27.60
CA LEU A 192 -14.32 3.74 26.92
C LEU A 192 -14.12 2.21 26.87
N GLU A 193 -12.88 1.76 26.76
CA GLU A 193 -12.52 0.35 26.87
C GLU A 193 -12.80 -0.17 28.30
N ASP A 194 -12.52 0.62 29.32
CA ASP A 194 -12.81 0.27 30.72
C ASP A 194 -14.31 0.29 31.02
N GLU A 195 -15.04 1.29 30.53
CA GLU A 195 -16.46 1.47 30.84
C GLU A 195 -17.34 0.37 30.18
N TYR A 196 -17.08 0.03 28.92
CA TYR A 196 -17.93 -0.89 28.18
C TYR A 196 -17.21 -1.72 27.12
N LYS A 197 -15.88 -1.84 27.19
CA LYS A 197 -15.05 -2.62 26.23
C LYS A 197 -15.05 -2.04 24.82
N GLY A 198 -15.14 -0.70 24.72
CA GLY A 198 -14.93 0.03 23.48
C GLY A 198 -15.82 -0.47 22.34
N PHE A 199 -15.21 -0.91 21.24
CA PHE A 199 -15.93 -1.39 20.06
C PHE A 199 -16.66 -2.73 20.22
N LEU A 200 -16.56 -3.39 21.37
CA LEU A 200 -17.44 -4.52 21.69
C LEU A 200 -18.86 -4.08 22.08
N SER A 201 -19.08 -2.80 22.40
CA SER A 201 -20.38 -2.27 22.75
C SER A 201 -20.96 -1.38 21.65
N SER A 202 -22.27 -1.49 21.42
CA SER A 202 -23.01 -0.58 20.53
C SER A 202 -23.02 0.87 21.00
N LYS A 203 -22.71 1.12 22.29
CA LYS A 203 -22.58 2.48 22.87
C LYS A 203 -21.49 3.31 22.17
N ILE A 204 -20.45 2.66 21.63
CA ILE A 204 -19.30 3.33 21.00
C ILE A 204 -19.72 4.21 19.83
N ALA A 205 -20.75 3.83 19.07
CA ALA A 205 -21.17 4.57 17.88
C ALA A 205 -21.68 5.97 18.24
N LYS A 206 -22.35 6.11 19.39
CA LYS A 206 -22.79 7.40 19.91
C LYS A 206 -21.61 8.24 20.38
N ASP A 207 -20.74 7.69 21.23
CA ASP A 207 -19.60 8.42 21.78
C ASP A 207 -18.62 8.85 20.66
N TYR A 208 -18.43 8.00 19.64
CA TYR A 208 -17.70 8.34 18.43
C TYR A 208 -18.39 9.46 17.64
N GLY A 209 -19.72 9.40 17.49
CA GLY A 209 -20.53 10.46 16.89
C GLY A 209 -20.34 11.82 17.56
N ASP A 210 -20.38 11.85 18.89
CA ASP A 210 -20.18 13.08 19.68
C ASP A 210 -18.75 13.63 19.51
N TYR A 211 -17.74 12.75 19.48
CA TYR A 211 -16.35 13.10 19.20
C TYR A 211 -16.14 13.71 17.81
N VAL A 212 -16.69 13.08 16.77
CA VAL A 212 -16.50 13.58 15.40
C VAL A 212 -17.29 14.86 15.15
N ASP A 213 -18.43 15.07 15.83
CA ASP A 213 -19.18 16.34 15.77
C ASP A 213 -18.30 17.52 16.22
N ILE A 214 -17.51 17.33 17.29
CA ILE A 214 -16.50 18.31 17.72
C ILE A 214 -15.46 18.51 16.63
N CYS A 215 -14.89 17.44 16.08
CA CYS A 215 -13.86 17.55 15.04
C CYS A 215 -14.35 18.33 13.81
N PHE A 216 -15.58 18.07 13.36
CA PHE A 216 -16.19 18.80 12.25
C PHE A 216 -16.42 20.26 12.58
N LYS A 217 -16.89 20.56 13.79
CA LYS A 217 -17.14 21.93 14.25
C LYS A 217 -15.85 22.74 14.35
N GLU A 218 -14.80 22.17 14.94
CA GLU A 218 -13.56 22.88 15.29
C GLU A 218 -12.60 23.01 14.10
N PHE A 219 -12.62 22.05 13.15
CA PHE A 219 -11.62 21.98 12.08
C PHE A 219 -12.19 22.01 10.66
N GLY A 220 -13.50 21.79 10.49
CA GLY A 220 -14.12 21.61 9.17
C GLY A 220 -14.24 22.89 8.33
N ASP A 221 -13.97 24.05 8.90
CA ASP A 221 -13.78 25.30 8.16
C ASP A 221 -12.57 25.22 7.21
N ARG A 222 -11.52 24.47 7.60
CA ARG A 222 -10.26 24.28 6.87
C ARG A 222 -10.07 22.87 6.30
N VAL A 223 -10.48 21.83 7.03
CA VAL A 223 -10.35 20.44 6.61
C VAL A 223 -11.50 20.07 5.66
N LYS A 224 -11.15 19.62 4.44
CA LYS A 224 -12.11 19.28 3.38
C LYS A 224 -12.15 17.80 3.00
N TYR A 225 -11.24 16.99 3.51
CA TYR A 225 -11.17 15.57 3.22
C TYR A 225 -11.14 14.77 4.51
N TRP A 226 -12.29 14.20 4.85
CA TRP A 226 -12.50 13.43 6.07
C TRP A 226 -12.48 11.93 5.79
N ILE A 227 -11.80 11.18 6.64
CA ILE A 227 -11.73 9.73 6.62
C ILE A 227 -12.22 9.27 7.99
N THR A 228 -13.33 8.53 8.06
CA THR A 228 -13.90 8.13 9.36
C THR A 228 -12.96 7.16 10.07
N LEU A 229 -12.60 6.06 9.42
CA LEU A 229 -11.85 4.97 10.02
C LEU A 229 -10.66 4.63 9.12
N ASN A 230 -9.52 4.34 9.74
CA ASN A 230 -8.44 3.60 9.09
C ASN A 230 -8.62 2.09 9.29
N GLU A 231 -8.68 1.35 8.18
CA GLU A 231 -8.53 -0.11 8.13
C GLU A 231 -9.31 -0.86 9.23
N PRO A 232 -10.65 -0.80 9.23
CA PRO A 232 -11.44 -1.46 10.26
C PRO A 232 -11.26 -2.99 10.28
N PHE A 233 -10.88 -3.61 9.16
CA PHE A 233 -10.44 -5.01 9.11
C PHE A 233 -9.21 -5.26 9.97
N SER A 234 -8.14 -4.46 9.82
CA SER A 234 -6.90 -4.59 10.60
C SER A 234 -7.19 -4.44 12.09
N TYR A 235 -8.01 -3.44 12.47
CA TYR A 235 -8.40 -3.22 13.86
C TYR A 235 -9.13 -4.44 14.45
N SER A 236 -10.16 -4.93 13.75
CA SER A 236 -10.97 -6.06 14.19
C SER A 236 -10.14 -7.36 14.29
N VAL A 237 -9.42 -7.72 13.23
CA VAL A 237 -8.70 -9.00 13.17
C VAL A 237 -7.48 -9.01 14.09
N ASN A 238 -6.64 -7.97 14.06
CA ASN A 238 -5.42 -7.98 14.87
C ASN A 238 -5.73 -7.69 16.35
N GLY A 239 -6.76 -6.91 16.66
CA GLY A 239 -7.17 -6.59 18.03
C GLY A 239 -7.99 -7.67 18.73
N TYR A 240 -8.82 -8.42 17.98
CA TYR A 240 -9.84 -9.32 18.54
C TYR A 240 -9.84 -10.76 17.97
N THR A 241 -9.12 -11.03 16.86
CA THR A 241 -8.85 -12.41 16.41
C THR A 241 -7.50 -12.89 16.90
N LYS A 242 -6.43 -12.16 16.55
CA LYS A 242 -5.04 -12.55 16.84
C LYS A 242 -4.55 -12.03 18.19
N GLY A 243 -5.14 -10.94 18.70
CA GLY A 243 -4.72 -10.27 19.93
C GLY A 243 -3.29 -9.73 19.90
N THR A 244 -2.80 -9.40 18.69
CA THR A 244 -1.47 -8.83 18.46
C THR A 244 -1.49 -7.30 18.51
N PHE A 245 -2.65 -6.66 18.33
CA PHE A 245 -2.85 -5.22 18.47
C PHE A 245 -3.71 -4.94 19.71
N ALA A 246 -3.67 -3.71 20.23
CA ALA A 246 -4.57 -3.28 21.29
C ALA A 246 -6.07 -3.50 20.89
N PRO A 247 -6.95 -3.94 21.81
CA PRO A 247 -6.72 -4.21 23.24
C PRO A 247 -6.15 -5.62 23.53
N GLY A 248 -5.74 -6.39 22.52
CA GLY A 248 -4.99 -7.63 22.72
C GLY A 248 -5.84 -8.85 23.06
N ARG A 249 -7.05 -8.94 22.50
CA ARG A 249 -8.02 -10.00 22.80
C ARG A 249 -7.96 -11.13 21.79
N CYS A 250 -8.02 -12.37 22.27
CA CYS A 250 -8.11 -13.56 21.44
C CYS A 250 -8.56 -14.77 22.27
N SER A 251 -9.03 -15.81 21.58
CA SER A 251 -9.28 -17.11 22.20
C SER A 251 -7.98 -17.77 22.65
N LYS A 252 -8.04 -18.54 23.75
CA LYS A 252 -6.90 -19.29 24.30
C LYS A 252 -6.19 -20.22 23.30
N TYR A 253 -6.91 -20.73 22.30
CA TYR A 253 -6.35 -21.60 21.26
C TYR A 253 -5.65 -20.84 20.13
N VAL A 254 -5.76 -19.52 20.07
CA VAL A 254 -5.13 -18.68 19.03
C VAL A 254 -3.79 -18.11 19.52
N GLY A 255 -3.76 -17.59 20.74
CA GLY A 255 -2.56 -16.92 21.26
C GLY A 255 -2.64 -16.66 22.76
N ASN A 256 -1.57 -16.05 23.28
CA ASN A 256 -1.47 -15.66 24.68
C ASN A 256 -2.24 -14.35 24.93
N CYS A 257 -3.55 -14.46 25.07
CA CYS A 257 -4.43 -13.37 25.47
C CYS A 257 -5.14 -13.72 26.78
N THR A 258 -5.29 -12.73 27.66
CA THR A 258 -5.95 -12.89 28.96
C THR A 258 -7.43 -13.24 28.80
N GLU A 259 -8.08 -12.64 27.80
CA GLU A 259 -9.48 -12.81 27.50
C GLU A 259 -9.76 -12.58 26.00
N GLY A 260 -10.96 -12.99 25.55
CA GLY A 260 -11.42 -12.78 24.19
C GLY A 260 -12.05 -14.01 23.54
N ASN A 261 -12.73 -13.78 22.42
CA ASN A 261 -13.26 -14.84 21.58
C ASN A 261 -13.05 -14.51 20.09
N SER A 262 -12.03 -15.14 19.50
CA SER A 262 -11.61 -14.92 18.11
C SER A 262 -12.66 -15.32 17.07
N ALA A 263 -13.69 -16.08 17.46
CA ALA A 263 -14.77 -16.50 16.58
C ALA A 263 -15.97 -15.54 16.60
N THR A 264 -16.12 -14.67 17.60
CA THR A 264 -17.30 -13.81 17.76
C THR A 264 -16.96 -12.33 17.84
N GLU A 265 -15.97 -11.95 18.64
CA GLU A 265 -15.62 -10.55 18.90
C GLU A 265 -15.25 -9.75 17.64
N PRO A 266 -14.52 -10.30 16.65
CA PRO A 266 -14.21 -9.57 15.42
C PRO A 266 -15.46 -9.11 14.65
N TYR A 267 -16.53 -9.91 14.68
CA TYR A 267 -17.80 -9.57 14.02
C TYR A 267 -18.60 -8.51 14.78
N ILE A 268 -18.59 -8.57 16.11
CA ILE A 268 -19.20 -7.53 16.96
C ILE A 268 -18.49 -6.19 16.73
N VAL A 269 -17.15 -6.21 16.76
CA VAL A 269 -16.31 -5.02 16.54
C VAL A 269 -16.49 -4.46 15.14
N ALA A 270 -16.48 -5.31 14.09
CA ALA A 270 -16.71 -4.89 12.72
C ALA A 270 -18.08 -4.21 12.55
N HIS A 271 -19.13 -4.78 13.16
CA HIS A 271 -20.47 -4.20 13.14
C HIS A 271 -20.51 -2.82 13.79
N ASN A 272 -19.94 -2.66 14.99
CA ASN A 272 -19.92 -1.37 15.68
C ASN A 272 -19.04 -0.32 14.98
N LEU A 273 -17.97 -0.74 14.30
CA LEU A 273 -17.18 0.13 13.42
C LEU A 273 -18.01 0.63 12.23
N LEU A 274 -18.78 -0.24 11.58
CA LEU A 274 -19.68 0.15 10.48
C LEU A 274 -20.76 1.14 10.96
N LEU A 275 -21.35 0.90 12.13
CA LEU A 275 -22.30 1.84 12.74
C LEU A 275 -21.63 3.18 13.07
N ALA A 276 -20.43 3.17 13.64
CA ALA A 276 -19.66 4.38 13.93
C ALA A 276 -19.35 5.18 12.64
N HIS A 277 -18.93 4.51 11.56
CA HIS A 277 -18.76 5.12 10.24
C HIS A 277 -20.07 5.75 9.74
N ALA A 278 -21.17 5.01 9.75
CA ALA A 278 -22.47 5.48 9.29
C ALA A 278 -22.95 6.70 10.09
N THR A 279 -22.79 6.68 11.42
CA THR A 279 -23.12 7.81 12.30
C THR A 279 -22.31 9.06 11.92
N ALA A 280 -20.99 8.94 11.75
CA ALA A 280 -20.14 10.07 11.37
C ALA A 280 -20.50 10.64 9.99
N VAL A 281 -20.73 9.77 9.00
CA VAL A 281 -21.15 10.18 7.65
C VAL A 281 -22.48 10.90 7.69
N LYS A 282 -23.46 10.38 8.45
CA LYS A 282 -24.77 11.01 8.63
C LYS A 282 -24.63 12.41 9.23
N ILE A 283 -23.92 12.55 10.34
CA ILE A 283 -23.66 13.84 10.99
C ILE A 283 -23.03 14.82 9.99
N TYR A 284 -21.99 14.40 9.27
CA TYR A 284 -21.30 15.28 8.33
C TYR A 284 -22.22 15.75 7.19
N ARG A 285 -22.90 14.81 6.53
CA ARG A 285 -23.77 15.11 5.38
C ARG A 285 -24.94 16.01 5.75
N GLU A 286 -25.58 15.75 6.89
CA GLU A 286 -26.77 16.49 7.32
C GLU A 286 -26.44 17.87 7.90
N LYS A 287 -25.37 17.98 8.70
CA LYS A 287 -25.07 19.21 9.48
C LYS A 287 -23.98 20.10 8.87
N TYR A 288 -23.00 19.53 8.18
CA TYR A 288 -21.76 20.24 7.84
C TYR A 288 -21.43 20.30 6.35
N GLN A 289 -21.77 19.29 5.56
CA GLN A 289 -21.27 19.18 4.18
C GLN A 289 -21.73 20.36 3.31
N LYS A 290 -22.97 20.83 3.47
CA LYS A 290 -23.50 21.97 2.71
C LYS A 290 -22.72 23.27 2.97
N SER A 291 -22.34 23.53 4.22
CA SER A 291 -21.64 24.76 4.61
C SER A 291 -20.12 24.65 4.41
N GLN A 292 -19.54 23.51 4.79
CA GLN A 292 -18.09 23.29 4.77
C GLN A 292 -17.57 22.82 3.40
N LYS A 293 -18.43 22.26 2.55
CA LYS A 293 -18.13 21.81 1.18
C LYS A 293 -16.98 20.79 1.10
N GLY A 294 -16.81 19.96 2.13
CA GLY A 294 -15.85 18.86 2.12
C GLY A 294 -16.46 17.53 1.67
N GLN A 295 -15.60 16.51 1.67
CA GLN A 295 -15.91 15.13 1.34
C GLN A 295 -15.58 14.24 2.54
N ILE A 296 -16.34 13.14 2.67
CA ILE A 296 -16.15 12.16 3.74
C ILE A 296 -16.16 10.75 3.17
N GLY A 297 -15.24 9.92 3.62
CA GLY A 297 -15.11 8.51 3.21
C GLY A 297 -14.47 7.66 4.30
N VAL A 298 -13.99 6.48 3.92
CA VAL A 298 -13.31 5.51 4.78
C VAL A 298 -12.07 4.95 4.09
N THR A 299 -11.05 4.55 4.84
CA THR A 299 -9.89 3.84 4.29
C THR A 299 -10.03 2.34 4.59
N LEU A 300 -10.08 1.53 3.54
CA LEU A 300 -10.10 0.06 3.63
C LEU A 300 -8.76 -0.51 3.14
N VAL A 301 -8.36 -1.63 3.74
CA VAL A 301 -7.17 -2.39 3.33
C VAL A 301 -7.59 -3.72 2.73
N THR A 302 -6.89 -4.14 1.69
CA THR A 302 -7.00 -5.49 1.15
C THR A 302 -5.69 -5.93 0.54
N HIS A 303 -5.48 -7.23 0.47
CA HIS A 303 -4.44 -7.80 -0.36
C HIS A 303 -4.96 -8.06 -1.77
N MET A 304 -4.04 -8.09 -2.74
CA MET A 304 -4.32 -8.74 -4.01
C MET A 304 -4.21 -10.25 -3.82
N PHE A 305 -5.34 -10.94 -3.86
CA PHE A 305 -5.37 -12.40 -3.73
C PHE A 305 -5.23 -13.07 -5.10
N VAL A 306 -4.25 -13.96 -5.22
CA VAL A 306 -4.01 -14.76 -6.42
C VAL A 306 -4.25 -16.24 -6.14
N PRO A 307 -4.83 -17.00 -7.08
CA PRO A 307 -5.10 -18.41 -6.87
C PRO A 307 -3.79 -19.20 -6.73
N LYS A 308 -3.65 -19.95 -5.64
CA LYS A 308 -2.52 -20.86 -5.43
C LYS A 308 -2.58 -22.10 -6.32
N MET A 309 -3.79 -22.56 -6.65
CA MET A 309 -4.03 -23.80 -7.40
C MET A 309 -5.03 -23.53 -8.52
N ASN A 310 -4.78 -24.12 -9.69
CA ASN A 310 -5.70 -24.05 -10.83
C ASN A 310 -6.74 -25.19 -10.78
N THR A 311 -7.47 -25.27 -9.67
CA THR A 311 -8.63 -26.15 -9.50
C THR A 311 -9.88 -25.30 -9.30
N PRO A 312 -11.10 -25.81 -9.55
CA PRO A 312 -12.32 -25.04 -9.31
C PRO A 312 -12.41 -24.44 -7.89
N GLN A 313 -11.93 -25.16 -6.87
CA GLN A 313 -11.87 -24.67 -5.49
C GLN A 313 -10.75 -23.65 -5.29
N GLY A 314 -9.59 -23.86 -5.91
CA GLY A 314 -8.44 -22.95 -5.88
C GLY A 314 -8.73 -21.60 -6.52
N LEU A 315 -9.53 -21.58 -7.60
CA LEU A 315 -9.98 -20.35 -8.26
C LEU A 315 -11.04 -19.58 -7.44
N LYS A 316 -11.84 -20.28 -6.62
CA LYS A 316 -12.83 -19.64 -5.72
C LYS A 316 -12.24 -19.12 -4.41
N ALA A 317 -11.06 -19.60 -3.99
CA ALA A 317 -10.46 -19.24 -2.71
C ALA A 317 -10.03 -17.76 -2.61
N PRO A 318 -9.36 -17.15 -3.62
CA PRO A 318 -9.05 -15.72 -3.63
C PRO A 318 -10.27 -14.83 -3.47
N LEU A 319 -11.38 -15.23 -4.09
CA LEU A 319 -12.62 -14.47 -4.01
C LEU A 319 -13.18 -14.48 -2.59
N ARG A 320 -13.22 -15.64 -1.92
CA ARG A 320 -13.62 -15.69 -0.50
C ARG A 320 -12.68 -14.88 0.39
N ALA A 321 -11.37 -14.92 0.14
CA ALA A 321 -10.42 -14.13 0.90
C ALA A 321 -10.65 -12.62 0.71
N LEU A 322 -10.96 -12.20 -0.53
CA LEU A 322 -11.34 -10.83 -0.84
C LEU A 322 -12.66 -10.43 -0.18
N ASP A 323 -13.67 -11.29 -0.21
CA ASP A 323 -14.97 -11.07 0.44
C ASP A 323 -14.78 -10.85 1.96
N PHE A 324 -13.97 -11.68 2.61
CA PHE A 324 -13.71 -11.57 4.06
C PHE A 324 -12.79 -10.41 4.45
N MET A 325 -11.92 -9.91 3.56
CA MET A 325 -11.00 -8.81 3.87
C MET A 325 -11.55 -7.45 3.45
N LEU A 326 -12.01 -7.33 2.21
CA LEU A 326 -12.55 -6.09 1.64
C LEU A 326 -14.07 -6.04 1.72
N GLY A 327 -14.75 -7.09 1.22
CA GLY A 327 -16.21 -7.12 1.10
C GLY A 327 -16.92 -6.96 2.45
N TRP A 328 -16.31 -7.48 3.52
CA TRP A 328 -16.83 -7.38 4.89
C TRP A 328 -17.13 -5.93 5.33
N PHE A 329 -16.38 -4.95 4.83
CA PHE A 329 -16.63 -3.53 5.09
C PHE A 329 -17.15 -2.77 3.87
N LEU A 330 -16.67 -3.10 2.67
CA LEU A 330 -17.06 -2.40 1.44
C LEU A 330 -18.52 -2.67 1.07
N ASP A 331 -18.99 -3.91 1.19
CA ASP A 331 -20.33 -4.29 0.76
C ASP A 331 -21.41 -3.63 1.63
N PRO A 332 -21.34 -3.63 2.98
CA PRO A 332 -22.31 -2.89 3.80
C PRO A 332 -22.35 -1.39 3.49
N ILE A 333 -21.21 -0.77 3.21
CA ILE A 333 -21.11 0.66 2.89
C ILE A 333 -21.74 0.97 1.52
N THR A 334 -21.61 0.04 0.57
CA THR A 334 -22.09 0.24 -0.81
C THR A 334 -23.56 -0.15 -0.97
N TYR A 335 -23.99 -1.24 -0.33
CA TYR A 335 -25.28 -1.90 -0.57
C TYR A 335 -26.18 -2.03 0.66
N GLY A 336 -25.76 -1.57 1.84
CA GLY A 336 -26.61 -1.61 3.04
C GLY A 336 -26.93 -3.01 3.59
N GLY A 337 -26.20 -4.05 3.15
CA GLY A 337 -26.42 -5.44 3.58
C GLY A 337 -27.44 -6.24 2.76
N GLU A 338 -27.99 -5.66 1.69
CA GLU A 338 -28.96 -6.32 0.80
C GLU A 338 -28.33 -7.21 -0.27
N HIS A 339 -26.99 -7.28 -0.34
CA HIS A 339 -26.30 -8.12 -1.31
C HIS A 339 -26.20 -9.56 -0.80
N GLU A 340 -26.91 -10.48 -1.44
CA GLU A 340 -26.62 -11.92 -1.34
C GLU A 340 -25.22 -12.15 -1.91
N SER A 341 -24.28 -12.48 -1.04
CA SER A 341 -22.94 -12.92 -1.41
C SER A 341 -23.04 -14.07 -2.42
N TYR A 342 -22.86 -13.80 -3.72
CA TYR A 342 -22.98 -14.72 -4.86
C TYR A 342 -22.54 -16.16 -4.52
N GLY A 343 -23.47 -16.98 -4.01
CA GLY A 343 -23.25 -18.37 -3.62
C GLY A 343 -22.03 -18.66 -2.72
N ARG A 344 -21.57 -17.72 -1.88
CA ARG A 344 -20.33 -17.83 -1.10
C ARG A 344 -20.54 -17.31 0.32
N ALA A 345 -20.31 -18.16 1.33
CA ALA A 345 -20.31 -17.88 2.78
C ALA A 345 -21.09 -16.62 3.20
N SER A 346 -22.37 -16.82 3.52
CA SER A 346 -23.28 -15.81 4.06
C SER A 346 -22.59 -14.91 5.08
N THR A 347 -22.43 -13.63 4.74
CA THR A 347 -22.29 -12.58 5.74
C THR A 347 -23.55 -12.59 6.62
N PRO A 348 -23.43 -12.51 7.96
CA PRO A 348 -24.60 -12.42 8.82
C PRO A 348 -25.42 -11.18 8.42
N LYS A 349 -26.72 -11.37 8.16
CA LYS A 349 -27.63 -10.27 7.86
C LYS A 349 -27.59 -9.26 9.01
N ILE A 350 -27.27 -8.02 8.67
CA ILE A 350 -27.30 -6.87 9.57
C ILE A 350 -28.79 -6.49 9.71
N HIS A 351 -29.44 -6.94 10.78
CA HIS A 351 -30.77 -6.43 11.14
C HIS A 351 -30.62 -5.23 12.08
N SER A 352 -31.29 -4.14 11.72
CA SER A 352 -31.35 -2.84 12.40
C SER A 352 -31.99 -2.90 13.78
#